data_AF-A0A081NWP7-F1
#
_entry.id   AF-A0A081NWP7-F1
#
_cell.length_a   1.000
_cell.length_b   1.000
_cell.length_c   1.000
_cell.angle_alpha   90.00
_cell.angle_beta   90.00
_cell.angle_gamma   90.00
#
_symmetry.space_group_name_H-M   'P 1'
#
loop_
_entity.id
_entity.type
_entity.pdbx_description
1 polymer ?
#
loop_
_entity_poly.entity_id
_entity_poly.type
_entity_poly.pdbx_seq_one_letter_code
_entity_poly.pdbx_strand_id
1 'polypeptide(L)' 'MSKKHYHVTNDFVDRESGDTIITGSIFEADTDREQALRAADVIGKEATEEEIAASKNAEE' A
#
# COMPACT_ATOMS: atom_id res chain seq x y z
N MET A 1 14.66 -4.39 -6.99
CA MET A 1 13.90 -3.11 -7.03
C MET A 1 13.64 -2.70 -5.60
N SER A 2 13.78 -1.41 -5.28
CA SER A 2 13.48 -0.92 -3.93
C SER A 2 11.97 -0.91 -3.74
N LYS A 3 11.47 -1.66 -2.76
CA LYS A 3 10.06 -1.65 -2.38
C LYS A 3 9.84 -0.66 -1.26
N LYS A 4 8.70 0.02 -1.28
CA LYS A 4 8.29 1.02 -0.30
C LYS A 4 6.85 0.76 0.11
N HIS A 5 6.51 1.24 1.29
CA HIS A 5 5.17 1.05 1.85
C HIS A 5 4.41 2.35 1.77
N TYR A 6 3.14 2.30 1.39
CA TYR A 6 2.31 3.48 1.21
C TYR A 6 0.98 3.32 1.91
N HIS A 7 0.47 4.43 2.42
CA HIS A 7 -0.88 4.51 2.95
C HIS A 7 -1.89 4.40 1.82
N VAL A 8 -2.80 3.45 1.91
CA VAL A 8 -3.89 3.30 0.96
C VAL A 8 -4.97 4.33 1.30
N THR A 9 -5.26 5.20 0.34
CA THR A 9 -6.23 6.29 0.49
C THR A 9 -7.58 5.96 -0.12
N ASN A 10 -7.64 4.94 -0.96
CA ASN A 10 -8.87 4.50 -1.60
C ASN A 10 -8.83 2.98 -1.86
N ASP A 11 -9.98 2.32 -1.78
CA ASP A 11 -10.06 0.88 -1.97
C ASP A 11 -9.69 0.51 -3.41
N PHE A 12 -8.83 -0.50 -3.59
CA PHE A 12 -8.46 -0.97 -4.92
C PHE A 12 -8.26 -2.48 -4.95
N VAL A 13 -8.50 -3.08 -6.12
CA VAL A 13 -8.20 -4.49 -6.34
C VAL A 13 -6.75 -4.60 -6.79
N ASP A 14 -5.95 -5.30 -6.02
CA ASP A 14 -4.61 -5.63 -6.44
C ASP A 14 -4.67 -6.68 -7.57
N ARG A 15 -4.04 -6.36 -8.70
CA ARG A 15 -4.05 -7.24 -9.88
C ARG A 15 -3.13 -8.46 -9.74
N GLU A 16 -2.16 -8.41 -8.84
CA GLU A 16 -1.24 -9.54 -8.64
C GLU A 16 -1.84 -10.61 -7.73
N SER A 17 -2.38 -10.21 -6.58
CA SER A 17 -3.02 -11.13 -5.62
C SER A 17 -4.50 -11.42 -5.95
N GLY A 18 -5.19 -10.47 -6.58
CA GLY A 18 -6.65 -10.50 -6.75
C GLY A 18 -7.41 -10.00 -5.51
N ASP A 19 -6.70 -9.58 -4.45
CA ASP A 19 -7.29 -9.12 -3.21
C ASP A 19 -7.74 -7.66 -3.30
N THR A 20 -8.80 -7.34 -2.56
CA THR A 20 -9.24 -5.95 -2.39
C THR A 20 -8.47 -5.34 -1.23
N ILE A 21 -7.61 -4.38 -1.53
CA ILE A 21 -6.88 -3.60 -0.54
C ILE A 21 -7.76 -2.44 -0.13
N ILE A 22 -8.04 -2.34 1.17
CA ILE A 22 -8.94 -1.32 1.71
C ILE A 22 -8.20 -0.06 2.12
N THR A 23 -8.93 1.04 2.12
CA THR A 23 -8.48 2.35 2.60
C THR A 23 -8.04 2.25 4.05
N GLY A 24 -6.91 2.87 4.37
CA GLY A 24 -6.29 2.85 5.70
C GLY A 24 -5.31 1.70 5.91
N SER A 25 -5.25 0.72 5.00
CA SER A 25 -4.19 -0.28 4.99
C SER A 25 -2.86 0.31 4.51
N ILE A 26 -1.77 -0.42 4.81
CA ILE A 26 -0.44 -0.12 4.27
C ILE A 26 -0.12 -1.15 3.20
N PHE A 27 0.24 -0.66 2.02
CA PHE A 27 0.53 -1.51 0.86
C PHE A 27 1.99 -1.40 0.43
N GLU A 28 2.63 -2.54 0.18
CA GLU A 28 3.99 -2.61 -0.36
C GLU A 28 3.96 -2.51 -1.88
N ALA A 29 4.63 -1.50 -2.44
CA ALA A 29 4.78 -1.32 -3.88
C ALA A 29 6.25 -1.06 -4.26
N ASP A 30 6.67 -1.61 -5.40
CA ASP A 30 7.87 -1.19 -6.11
C ASP A 30 7.63 0.13 -6.88
N THR A 31 8.69 0.67 -7.48
CA THR A 31 8.64 1.98 -8.15
C THR A 31 7.64 2.05 -9.31
N ASP A 32 7.45 0.96 -10.07
CA ASP A 32 6.51 0.96 -11.20
C ASP A 32 5.05 0.93 -10.70
N ARG A 33 4.76 0.04 -9.74
CA ARG A 33 3.45 -0.01 -9.07
C ARG A 33 3.12 1.28 -8.34
N GLU A 34 4.08 1.91 -7.67
CA GLU A 34 3.87 3.20 -7.01
C GLU A 34 3.35 4.24 -8.02
N GLN A 35 3.96 4.34 -9.20
CA GLN A 35 3.54 5.30 -10.20
C GLN A 35 2.11 5.03 -10.68
N ALA A 36 1.77 3.76 -10.92
CA ALA A 36 0.42 3.37 -11.31
C ALA A 36 -0.62 3.64 -10.22
N LEU A 37 -0.31 3.29 -8.97
CA LEU A 37 -1.19 3.47 -7.82
C LEU A 37 -1.37 4.96 -7.47
N ARG A 38 -0.31 5.78 -7.55
CA ARG A 38 -0.42 7.23 -7.41
C ARG A 38 -1.25 7.85 -8.53
N ALA A 39 -1.06 7.41 -9.77
CA ALA A 39 -1.85 7.89 -10.90
C ALA A 39 -3.34 7.54 -10.77
N ALA A 40 -3.65 6.42 -10.10
CA ALA A 40 -5.01 6.00 -9.78
C ALA A 40 -5.57 6.65 -8.50
N ASP A 41 -4.78 7.45 -7.77
CA ASP A 41 -5.16 8.12 -6.51
C ASP A 41 -5.62 7.13 -5.41
N VAL A 42 -5.03 5.92 -5.39
CA VAL A 42 -5.35 4.88 -4.40
C VAL A 42 -4.32 4.77 -3.28
N ILE A 43 -3.15 5.41 -3.45
CA ILE A 43 -2.12 5.52 -2.41
C ILE A 43 -1.72 6.97 -2.15
N GLY A 44 -1.37 7.26 -0.90
CA GLY A 44 -0.96 8.57 -0.41
C GLY A 44 0.54 8.65 -0.12
N LYS A 45 0.85 8.99 1.14
CA LYS A 45 2.23 9.20 1.60
C LYS A 45 2.91 7.85 1.87
N GLU A 46 4.24 7.87 1.78
CA GLU A 46 5.07 6.74 2.24
C GLU A 46 4.83 6.52 3.73
N ALA A 47 4.59 5.27 4.12
CA ALA A 47 4.41 4.86 5.50
C ALA A 47 5.76 4.85 6.22
N THR A 48 5.75 5.28 7.47
CA THR A 48 6.91 5.23 8.35
C THR A 48 7.18 3.80 8.85
N GLU A 49 8.39 3.53 9.32
CA GLU A 49 8.75 2.22 9.88
C GLU A 49 7.83 1.80 11.05
N GLU A 50 7.40 2.76 11.88
CA GLU A 50 6.48 2.53 12.99
C GLU A 50 5.08 2.09 12.51
N GLU A 51 4.58 2.71 11.45
CA GLU A 51 3.28 2.39 10.86
C GLU A 51 3.31 1.02 10.16
N ILE A 52 4.42 0.71 9.48
CA ILE A 52 4.65 -0.62 8.88
C ILE A 52 4.66 -1.69 9.98
N ALA A 53 5.33 -1.43 11.10
CA ALA A 53 5.35 -2.34 12.24
C ALA A 53 3.96 -2.51 12.86
N ALA A 54 3.20 -1.43 13.02
CA ALA A 54 1.83 -1.50 13.54
C ALA A 54 0.89 -2.31 12.63
N SER A 55 1.01 -2.15 11.31
CA SER A 55 0.16 -2.86 10.35
C SER A 55 0.44 -4.37 10.29
N LYS A 56 1.70 -4.79 10.46
CA LYS A 56 2.06 -6.22 10.52
C LYS A 56 1.56 -6.94 11.78
N ASN A 57 1.31 -6.19 12.86
CA ASN A 57 0.81 -6.76 14.13
C ASN A 57 -0.73 -6.76 14.21
N ALA A 58 -1.44 -6.18 13.24
CA ALA A 58 -2.90 -6.13 13.25
C ALA A 58 -3.57 -7.42 12.70
N GLU A 59 -2.78 -8.39 12.21
CA GLU A 59 -3.25 -9.71 11.76
C GLU A 59 -3.11 -10.83 12.82
N GLU A 60 -2.81 -10.53 14.09
CA GLU A 60 -2.69 -11.51 15.19
C GLU A 60 -3.97 -11.65 16.05
#